data_AF-A0AA97LA96-F1
#
_entry.id   AF-A0AA97LA96-F1
#
_cell.length_a   1.000
_cell.length_b   1.000
_cell.length_c   1.000
_cell.angle_alpha   90.00
_cell.angle_beta   90.00
_cell.angle_gamma   90.00
#
_symmetry.space_group_name_H-M   'P 1'
#
loop_
_entity.id
_entity.type
_entity.pdbx_description
1 polymer ?
#
loop_
_entity_poly.entity_id
_entity_poly.type
_entity_poly.pdbx_seq_one_letter_code
_entity_poly.pdbx_strand_id
1 'polypeptide(L)'
;MHFQGWESQLLETGFLGIFLCPFWTLSQLPKHTPPSHIVIWCYRWLIFRIMLGAGLIKIRGDRCWRELTCMNYHYETQPVPNPLAFYMHRSPWWFHQFETLFNHFIELVVPFFIFLGRRMCILQGVLQIFFQALLIISGNLSFLNWLTMVPSLACFDDVSLGSLFSSRGKGIKARVLETQDKAAKEKGAPLRYGCYIRRVVNISFGVLIAFLSVPVVVNLLSSRQVMNTSFNPLRIVNTYGAFGSITKERTEVILQGTSSPDPNGPAAVWEEYEFKCKPGDLRRRPCFISPYHYRLDWLMWFAAFQTYEQNEWIIHLAGKLLANEKEVLSLMAFNPFEGEAPPRWVRGEHFQYKFCQPGGKHARDSKWWIRKRIGPYFPPVNLEGLRKYFESRRWPLPSQN
;
A
#
# COMPACT_ATOMS: atom_id res chain seq x y z
N MET A 1 8.57 -0.32 14.59
CA MET A 1 7.93 0.39 13.45
C MET A 1 7.63 -0.66 12.38
N HIS A 2 6.35 -1.00 12.15
CA HIS A 2 5.99 -1.88 11.04
C HIS A 2 6.23 -1.12 9.73
N PHE A 3 7.32 -1.47 9.02
CA PHE A 3 7.58 -0.93 7.69
C PHE A 3 6.56 -1.50 6.72
N GLN A 4 5.83 -0.61 6.04
CA GLN A 4 4.83 -1.01 5.07
C GLN A 4 5.54 -1.31 3.74
N GLY A 5 5.06 -2.31 2.99
CA GLY A 5 5.71 -2.78 1.76
C GLY A 5 5.95 -1.66 0.73
N TRP A 6 5.06 -0.66 0.68
CA TRP A 6 5.19 0.49 -0.22
C TRP A 6 6.32 1.45 0.13
N GLU A 7 6.75 1.55 1.40
CA GLU A 7 7.88 2.43 1.79
C GLU A 7 9.18 1.88 1.19
N SER A 8 9.35 0.55 1.26
CA SER A 8 10.50 -0.14 0.64
C SER A 8 10.43 -0.07 -0.89
N GLN A 9 9.23 -0.22 -1.46
CA GLN A 9 9.04 -0.06 -2.90
C GLN A 9 9.34 1.36 -3.37
N LEU A 10 9.00 2.38 -2.57
CA LEU A 10 9.19 3.78 -2.94
C LEU A 10 10.68 4.09 -3.00
N LEU A 11 11.41 3.63 -2.00
CA LEU A 11 12.86 3.74 -1.94
C LEU A 11 13.51 3.04 -3.14
N GLU A 12 13.15 1.79 -3.42
CA GLU A 12 13.71 1.03 -4.53
C GLU A 12 13.37 1.65 -5.89
N THR A 13 12.11 2.03 -6.12
CA THR A 13 11.65 2.67 -7.36
C THR A 13 12.33 4.03 -7.59
N GLY A 14 12.47 4.83 -6.53
CA GLY A 14 13.16 6.13 -6.57
C GLY A 14 14.67 5.96 -6.80
N PHE A 15 15.28 4.97 -6.16
CA PHE A 15 16.69 4.64 -6.34
C PHE A 15 17.01 4.19 -7.77
N LEU A 16 16.13 3.41 -8.42
CA LEU A 16 16.28 3.10 -9.84
C LEU A 16 16.12 4.36 -10.72
N GLY A 17 15.22 5.28 -10.32
CA GLY A 17 14.89 6.49 -11.09
C GLY A 17 16.05 7.48 -11.19
N ILE A 18 16.91 7.51 -10.17
CA ILE A 18 18.17 8.23 -10.16
C ILE A 18 19.03 7.93 -11.41
N PHE A 19 19.06 6.68 -11.87
CA PHE A 19 19.90 6.25 -13.00
C PHE A 19 19.20 6.42 -14.37
N LEU A 20 17.94 6.87 -14.41
CA LEU A 20 17.21 7.18 -15.64
C LEU A 20 17.41 8.63 -16.11
N CYS A 21 17.51 9.58 -15.17
CA CYS A 21 17.54 11.02 -15.46
C CYS A 21 18.86 11.66 -15.05
N PRO A 22 19.25 12.81 -15.64
CA PRO A 22 20.36 13.61 -15.13
C PRO A 22 20.03 14.10 -13.71
N PHE A 23 20.95 13.86 -12.76
CA PHE A 23 20.75 14.25 -11.36
C PHE A 23 20.61 15.76 -11.15
N TRP A 24 21.36 16.54 -11.92
CA TRP A 24 21.57 17.97 -11.68
C TRP A 24 20.83 18.87 -12.69
N THR A 25 20.05 18.29 -13.61
CA THR A 25 19.43 19.10 -14.67
C THR A 25 18.11 18.48 -15.13
N LEU A 26 17.07 19.31 -15.21
CA LEU A 26 15.78 18.97 -15.81
C LEU A 26 15.79 19.11 -17.35
N SER A 27 16.97 19.35 -17.94
CA SER A 27 17.13 19.50 -19.39
C SER A 27 16.86 18.17 -20.10
N GLN A 28 16.33 18.26 -21.32
CA GLN A 28 16.20 17.10 -22.19
C GLN A 28 17.56 16.39 -22.34
N LEU A 29 17.57 15.07 -22.15
CA LEU A 29 18.76 14.26 -22.34
C LEU A 29 19.32 14.45 -23.77
N PRO A 30 20.65 14.60 -23.93
CA PRO A 30 21.26 14.64 -25.25
C PRO A 30 20.86 13.43 -26.10
N LYS A 31 20.57 13.66 -27.39
CA LYS A 31 20.12 12.62 -28.34
C LYS A 31 21.04 11.39 -28.40
N HIS A 32 22.33 11.56 -28.13
CA HIS A 32 23.33 10.49 -28.14
C HIS A 32 23.46 9.72 -26.81
N THR A 33 22.58 9.97 -25.83
CA THR A 33 22.63 9.34 -24.50
C THR A 33 21.32 8.61 -24.15
N PRO A 34 21.01 7.50 -24.85
CA PRO A 34 19.76 6.78 -24.64
C PRO A 34 19.67 6.22 -23.20
N PRO A 35 18.45 6.05 -22.66
CA PRO A 35 18.24 5.42 -21.36
C PRO A 35 18.97 4.08 -21.24
N SER A 36 19.53 3.80 -20.06
CA SER A 36 20.28 2.57 -19.83
C SER A 36 19.37 1.35 -19.90
N HIS A 37 19.63 0.43 -20.84
CA HIS A 37 18.90 -0.85 -20.91
C HIS A 37 19.01 -1.64 -19.60
N ILE A 38 20.11 -1.52 -18.87
CA ILE A 38 20.29 -2.18 -17.58
C ILE A 38 19.28 -1.65 -16.57
N VAL A 39 19.08 -0.33 -16.50
CA VAL A 39 18.12 0.28 -15.58
C VAL A 39 16.68 -0.09 -15.96
N ILE A 40 16.35 -0.10 -17.25
CA ILE A 40 15.05 -0.60 -17.75
C ILE A 40 14.83 -2.06 -17.34
N TRP A 41 15.84 -2.91 -17.45
CA TRP A 41 15.78 -4.29 -16.96
C TRP A 41 15.67 -4.38 -15.44
N CYS A 42 16.28 -3.46 -14.68
CA CYS A 42 16.10 -3.39 -13.23
C CYS A 42 14.64 -3.06 -12.86
N TYR A 43 13.97 -2.17 -13.60
CA TYR A 43 12.53 -1.91 -13.43
C TYR A 43 11.68 -3.13 -13.80
N ARG A 44 12.01 -3.83 -14.90
CA ARG A 44 11.34 -5.09 -15.28
C ARG A 44 11.54 -6.16 -14.21
N TRP A 45 12.73 -6.25 -13.63
CA TRP A 45 13.04 -7.13 -12.52
C TRP A 45 12.29 -6.76 -11.24
N LEU A 46 12.10 -5.47 -10.98
CA LEU A 46 11.31 -4.98 -9.86
C LEU A 46 9.83 -5.41 -9.98
N ILE A 47 9.17 -5.12 -11.11
CA ILE A 47 7.77 -5.56 -11.30
C ILE A 47 7.63 -7.08 -11.29
N PHE A 48 8.60 -7.81 -11.85
CA PHE A 48 8.64 -9.28 -11.77
C PHE A 48 8.60 -9.76 -10.33
N ARG A 49 9.50 -9.24 -9.48
CA ARG A 49 9.58 -9.61 -8.06
C ARG A 49 8.35 -9.19 -7.27
N ILE A 50 7.80 -8.02 -7.54
CA ILE A 50 6.59 -7.53 -6.86
C ILE A 50 5.44 -8.50 -7.09
N MET A 51 5.14 -8.79 -8.35
CA MET A 51 3.99 -9.61 -8.72
C MET A 51 4.18 -11.07 -8.35
N LEU A 52 5.34 -11.66 -8.68
CA LEU A 52 5.62 -13.04 -8.34
C LEU A 52 5.68 -13.25 -6.82
N GLY A 53 6.31 -12.32 -6.09
CA GLY A 53 6.37 -12.36 -4.63
C GLY A 53 4.98 -12.31 -3.98
N ALA A 54 4.09 -11.45 -4.49
CA ALA A 54 2.69 -11.36 -4.06
C ALA A 54 1.89 -12.62 -4.37
N GLY A 55 2.03 -13.21 -5.57
CA GLY A 55 1.32 -14.43 -5.93
C GLY A 55 1.79 -15.65 -5.12
N LEU A 56 3.11 -15.80 -4.94
CA LEU A 56 3.68 -16.94 -4.22
C LEU A 56 3.29 -16.92 -2.74
N ILE A 57 3.29 -15.74 -2.11
CA ILE A 57 2.90 -15.65 -0.70
C ILE A 57 1.41 -15.95 -0.48
N LYS A 58 0.55 -15.65 -1.45
CA LYS A 58 -0.88 -16.00 -1.38
C LYS A 58 -1.10 -17.52 -1.43
N ILE A 59 -0.49 -18.21 -2.39
CA ILE A 59 -0.59 -19.68 -2.49
C ILE A 59 0.00 -20.37 -1.25
N ARG A 60 1.12 -19.86 -0.74
CA ARG A 60 1.84 -20.45 0.39
C ARG A 60 1.25 -20.09 1.76
N GLY A 61 0.59 -18.94 1.86
CA GLY A 61 0.12 -18.36 3.11
C GLY A 61 -1.17 -18.99 3.62
N ASP A 62 -2.29 -18.73 2.95
CA ASP A 62 -3.62 -19.19 3.38
C ASP A 62 -4.15 -20.33 2.51
N ARG A 63 -4.95 -21.21 3.12
CA ARG A 63 -5.69 -22.24 2.41
C ARG A 63 -6.80 -21.63 1.55
N CYS A 64 -7.39 -20.49 1.93
CA CYS A 64 -8.47 -19.88 1.14
C CYS A 64 -8.02 -19.50 -0.29
N TRP A 65 -6.74 -19.22 -0.50
CA TRP A 65 -6.22 -18.84 -1.83
C TRP A 65 -6.23 -20.04 -2.76
N ARG A 66 -5.86 -21.21 -2.22
CA ARG A 66 -5.88 -22.50 -2.93
C ARG A 66 -7.29 -23.02 -3.18
N GLU A 67 -8.22 -22.70 -2.29
CA GLU A 67 -9.65 -23.06 -2.43
C GLU A 67 -10.47 -22.03 -3.22
N LEU A 68 -9.84 -20.94 -3.68
CA LEU A 68 -10.47 -19.85 -4.44
C LEU A 68 -11.58 -19.10 -3.67
N THR A 69 -11.51 -19.07 -2.33
CA THR A 69 -12.56 -18.49 -1.48
C THR A 69 -12.15 -17.19 -0.78
N CYS A 70 -10.90 -16.74 -0.90
CA CYS A 70 -10.44 -15.54 -0.15
C CYS A 70 -11.24 -14.28 -0.47
N MET A 71 -11.68 -14.10 -1.71
CA MET A 71 -12.44 -12.91 -2.11
C MET A 71 -13.84 -12.83 -1.46
N ASN A 72 -14.36 -13.94 -0.92
CA ASN A 72 -15.57 -13.94 -0.09
C ASN A 72 -15.40 -13.10 1.19
N TYR A 73 -14.17 -12.91 1.67
CA TYR A 73 -13.88 -12.18 2.90
C TYR A 73 -13.13 -10.87 2.64
N HIS A 74 -12.27 -10.84 1.62
CA HIS A 74 -11.30 -9.76 1.43
C HIS A 74 -11.93 -8.37 1.30
N TYR A 75 -13.04 -8.22 0.57
CA TYR A 75 -13.69 -6.93 0.37
C TYR A 75 -14.15 -6.25 1.65
N GLU A 76 -14.62 -7.02 2.63
CA GLU A 76 -15.06 -6.51 3.93
C GLU A 76 -13.88 -6.30 4.88
N THR A 77 -12.90 -7.20 4.85
CA THR A 77 -11.81 -7.27 5.84
C THR A 77 -10.56 -6.50 5.45
N GLN A 78 -10.48 -5.99 4.22
CA GLN A 78 -9.38 -5.15 3.76
C GLN A 78 -9.18 -3.90 4.66
N PRO A 79 -7.99 -3.29 4.66
CA PRO A 79 -7.64 -2.23 5.63
C PRO A 79 -8.64 -1.07 5.68
N VAL A 80 -8.83 -0.41 4.55
CA VAL A 80 -9.82 0.65 4.39
C VAL A 80 -10.66 0.32 3.15
N PRO A 81 -11.83 -0.30 3.32
CA PRO A 81 -12.69 -0.60 2.18
C PRO A 81 -13.21 0.69 1.55
N ASN A 82 -13.49 0.62 0.26
CA ASN A 82 -14.07 1.72 -0.49
C ASN A 82 -15.57 1.46 -0.77
N PRO A 83 -16.32 2.43 -1.32
CA PRO A 83 -17.74 2.22 -1.62
C PRO A 83 -18.00 1.04 -2.55
N LEU A 84 -17.11 0.77 -3.51
CA LEU A 84 -17.30 -0.32 -4.47
C LEU A 84 -17.16 -1.68 -3.81
N ALA A 85 -16.23 -1.81 -2.85
CA ALA A 85 -16.02 -3.03 -2.08
C ALA A 85 -17.29 -3.50 -1.37
N PHE A 86 -18.13 -2.58 -0.88
CA PHE A 86 -19.43 -2.90 -0.28
C PHE A 86 -20.34 -3.67 -1.24
N TYR A 87 -20.38 -3.25 -2.51
CA TYR A 87 -21.17 -3.93 -3.54
C TYR A 87 -20.49 -5.20 -4.03
N MET A 88 -19.18 -5.16 -4.29
CA MET A 88 -18.41 -6.31 -4.78
C MET A 88 -18.42 -7.47 -3.78
N HIS A 89 -18.43 -7.20 -2.47
CA HIS A 89 -18.55 -8.23 -1.44
C HIS A 89 -19.83 -9.07 -1.55
N ARG A 90 -20.85 -8.58 -2.26
CA ARG A 90 -22.13 -9.28 -2.46
C ARG A 90 -22.20 -10.02 -3.78
N SER A 91 -21.13 -10.01 -4.57
CA SER A 91 -21.08 -10.76 -5.81
C SER A 91 -21.24 -12.27 -5.57
N PRO A 92 -21.76 -13.03 -6.54
CA PRO A 92 -21.89 -14.47 -6.41
C PRO A 92 -20.55 -15.17 -6.17
N TRP A 93 -20.59 -16.34 -5.52
CA TRP A 93 -19.39 -17.13 -5.20
C TRP A 93 -18.53 -17.48 -6.43
N TRP A 94 -19.15 -17.76 -7.58
CA TRP A 94 -18.42 -18.07 -8.82
C TRP A 94 -17.61 -16.88 -9.34
N PHE A 95 -18.10 -15.66 -9.09
CA PHE A 95 -17.40 -14.44 -9.47
C PHE A 95 -16.15 -14.25 -8.59
N HIS A 96 -16.28 -14.47 -7.29
CA HIS A 96 -15.14 -14.44 -6.36
C HIS A 96 -14.07 -15.50 -6.64
N GLN A 97 -14.49 -16.69 -7.09
CA GLN A 97 -13.55 -17.71 -7.56
C GLN A 97 -12.82 -17.26 -8.82
N PHE A 98 -13.54 -16.68 -9.78
CA PHE A 98 -12.94 -16.12 -11.00
C PHE A 98 -11.94 -15.00 -10.68
N GLU A 99 -12.29 -14.07 -9.79
CA GLU A 99 -11.39 -13.00 -9.33
C GLU A 99 -10.12 -13.57 -8.72
N THR A 100 -10.27 -14.59 -7.88
CA THR A 100 -9.12 -15.27 -7.25
C THR A 100 -8.24 -15.94 -8.29
N LEU A 101 -8.82 -16.64 -9.27
CA LEU A 101 -8.07 -17.28 -10.35
C LEU A 101 -7.37 -16.25 -11.24
N PHE A 102 -8.04 -15.16 -11.59
CA PHE A 102 -7.49 -14.06 -12.37
C PHE A 102 -6.31 -13.40 -11.63
N ASN A 103 -6.44 -13.17 -10.32
CA ASN A 103 -5.35 -12.71 -9.47
C ASN A 103 -4.14 -13.65 -9.54
N HIS A 104 -4.33 -14.97 -9.41
CA HIS A 104 -3.24 -15.94 -9.55
C HIS A 104 -2.59 -15.90 -10.94
N PHE A 105 -3.39 -15.79 -12.00
CA PHE A 105 -2.86 -15.68 -13.36
C PHE A 105 -1.96 -14.45 -13.54
N ILE A 106 -2.44 -13.26 -13.11
CA ILE A 106 -1.72 -12.00 -13.25
C ILE A 106 -0.46 -11.94 -12.37
N GLU A 107 -0.49 -12.56 -11.19
CA GLU A 107 0.63 -12.52 -10.24
C GLU A 107 1.66 -13.63 -10.46
N LEU A 108 1.27 -14.80 -10.99
CA LEU A 108 2.18 -15.95 -11.11
C LEU A 108 2.57 -16.28 -12.54
N VAL A 109 1.69 -16.07 -13.52
CA VAL A 109 1.97 -16.46 -14.91
C VAL A 109 2.46 -15.27 -15.72
N VAL A 110 1.72 -14.17 -15.66
CA VAL A 110 1.98 -12.97 -16.47
C VAL A 110 3.38 -12.37 -16.23
N PRO A 111 4.00 -12.40 -15.03
CA PRO A 111 5.37 -11.91 -14.86
C PRO A 111 6.41 -12.57 -15.77
N PHE A 112 6.22 -13.84 -16.12
CA PHE A 112 7.15 -14.55 -17.01
C PHE A 112 7.10 -14.04 -18.46
N PHE A 113 6.04 -13.33 -18.85
CA PHE A 113 5.91 -12.74 -20.20
C PHE A 113 6.99 -11.69 -20.49
N ILE A 114 7.65 -11.13 -19.47
CA ILE A 114 8.83 -10.26 -19.61
C ILE A 114 9.93 -10.96 -20.43
N PHE A 115 10.07 -12.29 -20.29
CA PHE A 115 11.12 -13.07 -20.93
C PHE A 115 10.70 -13.65 -22.29
N LEU A 116 9.42 -13.55 -22.68
CA LEU A 116 8.85 -14.17 -23.89
C LEU A 116 8.86 -13.22 -25.12
N GLY A 117 9.81 -12.29 -25.16
CA GLY A 117 10.00 -11.35 -26.27
C GLY A 117 9.12 -10.10 -26.23
N ARG A 118 9.21 -9.29 -27.28
CA ARG A 118 8.67 -7.91 -27.31
C ARG A 118 7.15 -7.84 -27.07
N ARG A 119 6.37 -8.64 -27.81
CA ARG A 119 4.90 -8.60 -27.76
C ARG A 119 4.37 -8.99 -26.38
N MET A 120 4.94 -10.05 -25.80
CA MET A 120 4.56 -10.55 -24.49
C MET A 120 4.97 -9.60 -23.37
N CYS A 121 6.13 -8.95 -23.48
CA CYS A 121 6.55 -7.91 -22.53
C CYS A 121 5.57 -6.72 -22.52
N ILE A 122 5.13 -6.25 -23.69
CA ILE A 122 4.10 -5.19 -23.77
C ILE A 122 2.78 -5.67 -23.16
N LEU A 123 2.34 -6.89 -23.48
CA LEU A 123 1.11 -7.47 -22.92
C LEU A 123 1.18 -7.56 -21.39
N GLN A 124 2.32 -7.96 -20.82
CA GLN A 124 2.59 -7.89 -19.39
C GLN A 124 2.40 -6.48 -18.85
N GLY A 125 3.03 -5.47 -19.46
CA GLY A 125 2.86 -4.08 -19.03
C GLY A 125 1.40 -3.64 -18.98
N VAL A 126 0.63 -3.96 -20.03
CA VAL A 126 -0.81 -3.64 -20.10
C VAL A 126 -1.61 -4.38 -19.03
N LEU A 127 -1.43 -5.69 -18.91
CA LEU A 127 -2.15 -6.51 -17.94
C LEU A 127 -1.84 -6.10 -16.50
N GLN A 128 -0.58 -5.77 -16.19
CA GLN A 128 -0.19 -5.28 -14.88
C GLN A 128 -0.81 -3.93 -14.56
N ILE A 129 -0.73 -2.95 -15.47
CA ILE A 129 -1.36 -1.63 -15.25
C ILE A 129 -2.88 -1.77 -15.08
N PHE A 130 -3.52 -2.56 -15.93
CA PHE A 130 -4.95 -2.83 -15.84
C PHE A 130 -5.33 -3.47 -14.50
N PHE A 131 -4.57 -4.47 -14.06
CA PHE A 131 -4.79 -5.12 -12.77
C PHE A 131 -4.62 -4.16 -11.60
N GLN A 132 -3.55 -3.34 -11.59
CA GLN A 132 -3.36 -2.33 -10.55
C GLN A 132 -4.50 -1.29 -10.54
N ALA A 133 -5.06 -0.94 -11.71
CA ALA A 133 -6.20 -0.03 -11.80
C ALA A 133 -7.47 -0.65 -11.21
N LEU A 134 -7.73 -1.94 -11.47
CA LEU A 134 -8.83 -2.66 -10.85
C LEU A 134 -8.70 -2.70 -9.32
N LEU A 135 -7.49 -2.93 -8.80
CA LEU A 135 -7.24 -2.91 -7.35
C LEU A 135 -7.51 -1.52 -6.74
N ILE A 136 -7.14 -0.43 -7.43
CA ILE A 136 -7.43 0.94 -6.99
C ILE A 136 -8.95 1.21 -6.97
N ILE A 137 -9.68 0.73 -7.97
CA ILE A 137 -11.12 0.94 -8.06
C ILE A 137 -11.87 0.09 -7.02
N SER A 138 -11.37 -1.09 -6.68
CA SER A 138 -12.04 -2.06 -5.80
C SER A 138 -11.63 -1.99 -4.32
N GLY A 139 -10.54 -1.30 -3.98
CA GLY A 139 -10.11 -1.11 -2.59
C GLY A 139 -9.18 0.10 -2.40
N ASN A 140 -8.97 0.52 -1.15
CA ASN A 140 -7.95 1.53 -0.85
C ASN A 140 -6.69 0.83 -0.34
N LEU A 141 -5.70 0.63 -1.20
CA LEU A 141 -4.42 -0.01 -0.87
C LEU A 141 -3.26 1.00 -0.86
N SER A 142 -3.53 2.24 -0.42
CA SER A 142 -2.55 3.34 -0.41
C SER A 142 -2.01 3.64 -1.82
N PHE A 143 -0.82 4.24 -1.91
CA PHE A 143 -0.11 4.50 -3.17
C PHE A 143 0.62 3.27 -3.73
N LEU A 144 0.50 2.10 -3.10
CA LEU A 144 1.19 0.86 -3.51
C LEU A 144 0.88 0.48 -4.97
N ASN A 145 -0.40 0.52 -5.37
CA ASN A 145 -0.79 0.15 -6.73
C ASN A 145 -0.24 1.13 -7.76
N TRP A 146 -0.32 2.43 -7.49
CA TRP A 146 0.25 3.48 -8.33
C TRP A 146 1.75 3.29 -8.51
N LEU A 147 2.45 3.02 -7.41
CA LEU A 147 3.88 2.76 -7.42
C LEU A 147 4.25 1.47 -8.16
N THR A 148 3.33 0.51 -8.24
CA THR A 148 3.50 -0.75 -8.99
C THR A 148 3.22 -0.56 -10.49
N MET A 149 2.40 0.43 -10.87
CA MET A 149 2.24 0.81 -12.28
C MET A 149 3.53 1.41 -12.85
N VAL A 150 4.30 2.17 -12.08
CA VAL A 150 5.55 2.82 -12.53
C VAL A 150 6.56 1.84 -13.15
N PRO A 151 7.01 0.76 -12.48
CA PRO A 151 7.93 -0.20 -13.09
C PRO A 151 7.30 -0.95 -14.28
N SER A 152 5.97 -1.07 -14.34
CA SER A 152 5.27 -1.66 -15.50
C SER A 152 5.42 -0.82 -16.77
N LEU A 153 5.70 0.49 -16.65
CA LEU A 153 5.98 1.35 -17.79
C LEU A 153 7.26 0.95 -18.54
N ALA A 154 8.22 0.32 -17.85
CA ALA A 154 9.46 -0.17 -18.45
C ALA A 154 9.25 -1.34 -19.44
N CYS A 155 8.05 -1.91 -19.49
CA CYS A 155 7.66 -2.94 -20.45
C CYS A 155 7.32 -2.39 -21.84
N PHE A 156 7.02 -1.09 -21.95
CA PHE A 156 6.66 -0.44 -23.20
C PHE A 156 7.90 0.12 -23.90
N ASP A 157 7.86 0.16 -25.23
CA ASP A 157 8.86 0.85 -26.06
C ASP A 157 8.25 2.09 -26.72
N ASP A 158 9.11 3.00 -27.20
CA ASP A 158 8.69 4.26 -27.84
C ASP A 158 7.74 4.01 -29.03
N VAL A 159 7.92 2.89 -29.73
CA VAL A 159 7.06 2.50 -30.86
C VAL A 159 5.64 2.17 -30.41
N SER A 160 5.50 1.44 -29.30
CA SER A 160 4.21 1.07 -28.72
C SER A 160 3.46 2.26 -28.11
N LEU A 161 4.18 3.20 -27.50
CA LEU A 161 3.60 4.42 -26.93
C LEU A 161 3.36 5.51 -27.98
N GLY A 162 3.97 5.41 -29.15
CA GLY A 162 3.87 6.41 -30.22
C GLY A 162 2.45 6.65 -30.74
N SER A 163 1.50 5.74 -30.49
CA SER A 163 0.08 5.92 -30.83
C SER A 163 -0.67 6.85 -29.87
N LEU A 164 -0.26 6.92 -28.60
CA LEU A 164 -0.88 7.76 -27.57
C LEU A 164 -0.58 9.26 -27.79
N PHE A 165 0.51 9.56 -28.49
CA PHE A 165 0.93 10.91 -28.80
C PHE A 165 0.65 11.24 -30.28
N SER A 166 -0.64 11.44 -30.61
CA SER A 166 -1.07 11.80 -31.97
C SER A 166 -0.64 13.22 -32.39
N SER A 167 -0.44 13.37 -33.70
CA SER A 167 0.34 14.38 -34.41
C SER A 167 -0.48 15.62 -34.80
N ARG A 168 -0.31 16.74 -34.08
CA ARG A 168 -0.53 18.09 -34.64
C ARG A 168 0.84 18.70 -34.94
N GLY A 169 1.25 18.64 -36.21
CA GLY A 169 2.61 18.99 -36.71
C GLY A 169 3.61 17.82 -36.63
N LYS A 170 4.63 17.78 -37.53
CA LYS A 170 5.63 16.70 -37.74
C LYS A 170 5.68 15.71 -36.55
N GLY A 171 4.84 14.67 -36.63
CA GLY A 171 4.45 13.86 -35.48
C GLY A 171 5.62 13.26 -34.71
N ILE A 172 5.42 13.03 -33.40
CA ILE A 172 6.41 12.40 -32.52
C ILE A 172 6.90 11.07 -33.11
N LYS A 173 6.02 10.29 -33.74
CA LYS A 173 6.39 9.07 -34.48
C LYS A 173 7.41 9.33 -35.60
N ALA A 174 7.25 10.39 -36.39
CA ALA A 174 8.19 10.75 -37.43
C ALA A 174 9.54 11.20 -36.84
N ARG A 175 9.53 11.93 -35.72
CA ARG A 175 10.76 12.32 -35.00
C ARG A 175 11.49 11.14 -34.38
N VAL A 176 10.77 10.16 -33.83
CA VAL A 176 11.34 8.92 -33.27
C VAL A 176 11.97 8.10 -34.39
N LEU A 177 11.27 7.90 -35.51
CA LEU A 177 11.81 7.21 -36.69
C LEU A 177 13.07 7.92 -37.23
N GLU A 178 13.03 9.25 -37.38
CA GLU A 178 14.20 10.02 -37.83
C GLU A 178 15.39 9.90 -36.85
N THR A 179 15.12 9.84 -35.54
CA THR A 179 16.16 9.66 -34.52
C THR A 179 16.74 8.25 -34.55
N GLN A 180 15.90 7.23 -34.73
CA GLN A 180 16.33 5.83 -34.87
C GLN A 180 17.15 5.63 -36.14
N ASP A 181 16.74 6.21 -37.27
CA ASP A 181 17.47 6.16 -38.54
C ASP A 181 18.83 6.87 -38.44
N LYS A 182 18.89 8.04 -37.77
CA LYS A 182 20.17 8.73 -37.51
C LYS A 182 21.08 7.89 -36.61
N ALA A 183 20.56 7.32 -35.53
CA ALA A 183 21.32 6.45 -34.64
C ALA A 183 21.82 5.17 -35.35
N ALA A 184 21.03 4.61 -36.27
CA ALA A 184 21.43 3.47 -37.09
C ALA A 184 22.56 3.83 -38.06
N LYS A 185 22.54 5.04 -38.64
CA LYS A 185 23.61 5.56 -39.51
C LYS A 185 24.90 5.91 -38.75
N GLU A 186 24.79 6.29 -37.48
CA GLU A 186 25.93 6.65 -36.61
C GLU A 186 26.57 5.47 -35.88
N LYS A 187 26.17 4.21 -36.16
CA LYS A 187 26.60 2.97 -35.47
C LYS A 187 28.11 2.66 -35.46
N GLY A 188 28.97 3.54 -35.96
CA GLY A 188 30.44 3.39 -35.98
C GLY A 188 31.22 4.61 -35.51
N ALA A 189 30.58 5.68 -35.03
CA ALA A 189 31.29 6.85 -34.52
C ALA A 189 31.99 6.55 -33.17
N PRO A 190 33.22 7.04 -32.94
CA PRO A 190 33.90 6.84 -31.66
C PRO A 190 33.09 7.46 -30.51
N LEU A 191 32.78 6.64 -29.52
CA LEU A 191 32.07 7.07 -28.32
C LEU A 191 32.92 8.11 -27.57
N ARG A 192 32.30 9.21 -27.13
CA ARG A 192 32.97 10.18 -26.25
C ARG A 192 33.38 9.51 -24.93
N TYR A 193 34.46 9.97 -24.30
CA TYR A 193 34.95 9.44 -23.01
C TYR A 193 33.85 9.32 -21.94
N GLY A 194 32.94 10.30 -21.85
CA GLY A 194 31.80 10.25 -20.94
C GLY A 194 30.81 9.10 -21.18
N CYS A 195 30.69 8.61 -22.43
CA CYS A 195 29.86 7.44 -22.74
C CYS A 195 30.48 6.14 -22.20
N TYR A 196 31.81 6.02 -22.19
CA TYR A 196 32.51 4.89 -21.58
C TYR A 196 32.33 4.88 -20.05
N ILE A 197 32.52 6.03 -19.38
CA ILE A 197 32.27 6.15 -17.94
C ILE A 197 30.84 5.72 -17.61
N ARG A 198 29.85 6.25 -18.34
CA ARG A 198 28.43 5.90 -18.15
C ARG A 198 28.19 4.40 -18.36
N ARG A 199 28.83 3.78 -19.35
CA ARG A 199 28.73 2.34 -19.61
C ARG A 199 29.29 1.53 -18.43
N VAL A 200 30.46 1.91 -17.92
CA VAL A 200 31.08 1.27 -16.73
C VAL A 200 30.19 1.42 -15.50
N VAL A 201 29.66 2.63 -15.25
CA VAL A 201 28.72 2.88 -14.14
C VAL A 201 27.47 2.02 -14.26
N ASN A 202 26.85 1.97 -15.44
CA ASN A 202 25.65 1.15 -15.67
C ASN A 202 25.91 -0.35 -15.50
N ILE A 203 27.06 -0.86 -15.96
CA ILE A 203 27.43 -2.27 -15.79
C ILE A 203 27.68 -2.56 -14.31
N SER A 204 28.45 -1.70 -13.63
CA SER A 204 28.73 -1.85 -12.19
C SER A 204 27.45 -1.83 -11.37
N PHE A 205 26.51 -0.95 -11.73
CA PHE A 205 25.18 -0.90 -11.15
C PHE A 205 24.38 -2.19 -11.39
N GLY A 206 24.38 -2.71 -12.63
CA GLY A 206 23.74 -3.98 -12.96
C GLY A 206 24.30 -5.15 -12.15
N VAL A 207 25.63 -5.22 -12.00
CA VAL A 207 26.31 -6.23 -11.18
C VAL A 207 25.92 -6.10 -9.71
N LEU A 208 25.87 -4.88 -9.17
CA LEU A 208 25.41 -4.62 -7.81
C LEU A 208 23.98 -5.11 -7.59
N ILE A 209 23.04 -4.75 -8.47
CA ILE A 209 21.64 -5.18 -8.36
C ILE A 209 21.53 -6.71 -8.48
N ALA A 210 22.29 -7.35 -9.37
CA ALA A 210 22.30 -8.80 -9.51
C ALA A 210 22.80 -9.49 -8.23
N PHE A 211 23.90 -8.99 -7.65
CA PHE A 211 24.44 -9.49 -6.39
C PHE A 211 23.43 -9.35 -5.23
N LEU A 212 22.82 -8.16 -5.08
CA LEU A 212 21.82 -7.92 -4.04
C LEU A 212 20.52 -8.70 -4.26
N SER A 213 20.25 -9.16 -5.49
CA SER A 213 19.08 -9.98 -5.82
C SER A 213 19.25 -11.45 -5.43
N VAL A 214 20.46 -11.96 -5.19
CA VAL A 214 20.70 -13.35 -4.80
C VAL A 214 19.87 -13.78 -3.57
N PRO A 215 19.95 -13.10 -2.40
CA PRO A 215 19.14 -13.49 -1.23
C PRO A 215 17.63 -13.39 -1.49
N VAL A 216 17.21 -12.43 -2.33
CA VAL A 216 15.80 -12.24 -2.71
C VAL A 216 15.29 -13.41 -3.56
N VAL A 217 16.08 -13.87 -4.53
CA VAL A 217 15.74 -15.04 -5.36
C VAL A 217 15.69 -16.30 -4.51
N VAL A 218 16.68 -16.51 -3.62
CA VAL A 218 16.68 -17.63 -2.67
C VAL A 218 15.42 -17.62 -1.81
N ASN A 219 14.99 -16.45 -1.32
CA ASN A 219 13.76 -16.31 -0.56
C ASN A 219 12.48 -16.60 -1.39
N LEU A 220 12.44 -16.18 -2.66
CA LEU A 220 11.31 -16.48 -3.56
C LEU A 220 11.21 -17.98 -3.86
N LEU A 221 12.34 -18.67 -4.01
CA LEU A 221 12.40 -20.11 -4.24
C LEU A 221 12.12 -20.92 -2.95
N SER A 222 12.35 -20.34 -1.78
CA SER A 222 12.05 -20.97 -0.49
C SER A 222 10.56 -21.26 -0.30
N SER A 223 10.23 -22.40 0.30
CA SER A 223 8.87 -22.72 0.74
C SER A 223 8.40 -21.86 1.91
N ARG A 224 9.34 -21.33 2.70
CA ARG A 224 9.11 -20.42 3.84
C ARG A 224 9.50 -18.99 3.50
N GLN A 225 8.97 -18.48 2.39
CA GLN A 225 9.22 -17.12 1.92
C GLN A 225 8.87 -16.08 3.01
N VAL A 226 9.81 -15.18 3.31
CA VAL A 226 9.58 -14.04 4.21
C VAL A 226 9.14 -12.81 3.40
N MET A 227 8.10 -12.14 3.88
CA MET A 227 7.44 -11.01 3.22
C MET A 227 8.06 -9.66 3.60
N ASN A 228 8.06 -8.70 2.66
CA ASN A 228 8.44 -7.29 2.89
C ASN A 228 9.74 -7.12 3.67
N THR A 229 10.70 -8.00 3.38
CA THR A 229 11.98 -8.06 4.08
C THR A 229 13.06 -7.47 3.21
N SER A 230 13.93 -6.70 3.86
CA SER A 230 15.18 -6.30 3.26
C SER A 230 16.31 -7.12 3.82
N PHE A 231 17.14 -7.66 2.94
CA PHE A 231 18.34 -8.41 3.32
C PHE A 231 19.57 -7.50 3.44
N ASN A 232 19.42 -6.20 3.20
CA ASN A 232 20.51 -5.24 3.16
C ASN A 232 20.17 -3.94 3.92
N PRO A 233 21.14 -3.28 4.56
CA PRO A 233 20.91 -2.02 5.30
C PRO A 233 20.33 -0.90 4.43
N LEU A 234 20.74 -0.84 3.16
CA LEU A 234 20.33 0.19 2.21
C LEU A 234 18.92 -0.02 1.64
N ARG A 235 18.33 -1.20 1.82
CA ARG A 235 16.96 -1.52 1.38
C ARG A 235 16.62 -1.20 -0.08
N ILE A 236 17.61 -1.32 -0.96
CA ILE A 236 17.47 -1.02 -2.40
C ILE A 236 17.03 -2.23 -3.25
N VAL A 237 17.04 -3.45 -2.69
CA VAL A 237 16.50 -4.67 -3.34
C VAL A 237 15.77 -5.48 -2.28
N ASN A 238 14.44 -5.56 -2.39
CA ASN A 238 13.59 -6.18 -1.36
C ASN A 238 12.71 -7.31 -1.90
N THR A 239 12.13 -8.07 -0.98
CA THR A 239 10.99 -8.96 -1.26
C THR A 239 9.69 -8.22 -1.03
N TYR A 240 8.68 -8.55 -1.84
CA TYR A 240 7.35 -7.95 -1.73
C TYR A 240 6.34 -9.05 -1.55
N GLY A 241 5.35 -8.80 -0.71
CA GLY A 241 4.16 -9.63 -0.60
C GLY A 241 3.02 -8.84 0.02
N ALA A 242 1.81 -9.19 -0.38
CA ALA A 242 0.60 -8.58 0.11
C ALA A 242 -0.46 -9.66 0.33
N PHE A 243 -1.15 -9.58 1.47
CA PHE A 243 -2.32 -10.40 1.77
C PHE A 243 -2.10 -11.92 1.66
N GLY A 244 -0.92 -12.41 2.08
CA GLY A 244 -0.65 -13.85 2.14
C GLY A 244 -1.65 -14.62 3.03
N SER A 245 -2.10 -13.96 4.11
CA SER A 245 -3.19 -14.43 4.96
C SER A 245 -4.35 -13.42 4.95
N ILE A 246 -5.58 -13.94 4.96
CA ILE A 246 -6.79 -13.11 4.93
C ILE A 246 -7.57 -13.31 6.23
N THR A 247 -7.92 -12.21 6.88
CA THR A 247 -8.81 -12.25 8.03
C THR A 247 -10.22 -12.55 7.54
N LYS A 248 -10.95 -13.40 8.29
CA LYS A 248 -12.32 -13.80 7.94
C LYS A 248 -13.38 -12.93 8.59
N GLU A 249 -12.98 -12.20 9.64
CA GLU A 249 -13.83 -11.30 10.39
C GLU A 249 -13.16 -9.94 10.48
N ARG A 250 -13.94 -8.88 10.28
CA ARG A 250 -13.48 -7.53 10.49
C ARG A 250 -13.69 -7.15 11.94
N THR A 251 -12.61 -6.87 12.65
CA THR A 251 -12.68 -6.27 13.98
C THR A 251 -12.09 -4.88 13.94
N GLU A 252 -12.55 -4.02 14.85
CA GLU A 252 -12.19 -2.62 14.91
C GLU A 252 -12.05 -2.17 16.35
N VAL A 253 -10.97 -1.43 16.62
CA VAL A 253 -10.82 -0.70 17.88
C VAL A 253 -11.47 0.67 17.72
N ILE A 254 -12.37 1.00 18.63
CA ILE A 254 -13.04 2.30 18.73
C ILE A 254 -12.53 2.99 19.99
N LEU A 255 -11.96 4.18 19.82
CA LEU A 255 -11.47 4.98 20.93
C LEU A 255 -12.63 5.82 21.48
N GLN A 256 -12.80 5.80 22.79
CA GLN A 256 -13.85 6.52 23.48
C GLN A 256 -13.26 7.39 24.58
N GLY A 257 -13.80 8.59 24.76
CA GLY A 257 -13.49 9.46 25.89
C GLY A 257 -14.73 9.69 26.77
N THR A 258 -14.50 10.08 28.02
CA THR A 258 -15.56 10.57 28.91
C THR A 258 -15.04 11.68 29.83
N SER A 259 -15.89 12.67 30.09
CA SER A 259 -15.67 13.73 31.08
C SER A 259 -16.11 13.32 32.49
N SER A 260 -16.68 12.12 32.64
CA SER A 260 -17.20 11.62 33.91
C SER A 260 -16.09 11.42 34.94
N PRO A 261 -16.34 11.70 36.24
CA PRO A 261 -15.34 11.49 37.28
C PRO A 261 -15.03 10.00 37.51
N ASP A 262 -16.07 9.16 37.56
CA ASP A 262 -15.94 7.70 37.66
C ASP A 262 -16.16 7.05 36.29
N PRO A 263 -15.16 6.34 35.72
CA PRO A 263 -15.28 5.70 34.42
C PRO A 263 -16.21 4.49 34.42
N ASN A 264 -16.48 3.89 35.60
CA ASN A 264 -17.32 2.72 35.76
C ASN A 264 -18.73 3.06 36.30
N GLY A 265 -19.00 4.34 36.54
CA GLY A 265 -20.28 4.80 37.05
C GLY A 265 -21.41 4.57 36.04
N PRO A 266 -22.65 4.28 36.50
CA PRO A 266 -23.79 4.03 35.61
C PRO A 266 -24.20 5.27 34.79
N ALA A 267 -23.83 6.46 35.24
CA ALA A 267 -24.05 7.73 34.55
C ALA A 267 -22.92 8.11 33.57
N ALA A 268 -21.87 7.28 33.44
CA ALA A 268 -20.73 7.61 32.60
C ALA A 268 -21.10 7.53 31.10
N VAL A 269 -21.15 8.69 30.45
CA VAL A 269 -21.36 8.78 29.00
C VAL A 269 -20.01 8.69 28.29
N TRP A 270 -19.87 7.72 27.40
CA TRP A 270 -18.66 7.49 26.61
C TRP A 270 -18.92 7.88 25.16
N GLU A 271 -18.11 8.81 24.65
CA GLU A 271 -18.26 9.38 23.31
C GLU A 271 -17.11 8.92 22.42
N GLU A 272 -17.42 8.64 21.15
CA GLU A 272 -16.50 8.01 20.21
C GLU A 272 -15.71 9.05 19.42
N TYR A 273 -14.39 8.86 19.34
CA TYR A 273 -13.57 9.56 18.37
C TYR A 273 -13.75 8.91 16.99
N GLU A 274 -13.92 9.74 15.96
CA GLU A 274 -13.98 9.22 14.59
C GLU A 274 -12.68 9.47 13.82
N PHE A 275 -12.26 8.47 13.07
CA PHE A 275 -11.13 8.55 12.15
C PHE A 275 -11.57 9.05 10.77
N LYS A 276 -10.63 9.35 9.87
CA LYS A 276 -10.93 9.98 8.57
C LYS A 276 -11.50 9.04 7.51
N CYS A 277 -11.32 7.75 7.67
CA CYS A 277 -11.68 6.77 6.66
C CYS A 277 -11.92 5.37 7.19
N LYS A 278 -11.24 5.01 8.28
CA LYS A 278 -11.46 3.76 8.98
C LYS A 278 -12.94 3.64 9.39
N PRO A 279 -13.54 2.44 9.30
CA PRO A 279 -14.88 2.19 9.82
C PRO A 279 -15.01 2.56 11.30
N GLY A 280 -16.08 3.29 11.59
CA GLY A 280 -16.45 3.82 12.89
C GLY A 280 -17.97 3.95 12.96
N ASP A 281 -18.50 5.14 12.64
CA ASP A 281 -19.95 5.34 12.51
C ASP A 281 -20.58 4.36 11.50
N LEU A 282 -21.72 3.82 11.89
CA LEU A 282 -22.50 2.85 11.13
C LEU A 282 -23.14 3.46 9.88
N ARG A 283 -23.42 4.76 9.89
CA ARG A 283 -24.02 5.48 8.74
C ARG A 283 -22.98 6.05 7.80
N ARG A 284 -21.72 6.08 8.20
CA ARG A 284 -20.63 6.55 7.35
C ARG A 284 -20.40 5.61 6.18
N ARG A 285 -20.53 6.15 4.98
CA ARG A 285 -20.13 5.46 3.75
C ARG A 285 -18.62 5.22 3.76
N PRO A 286 -18.12 4.03 3.35
CA PRO A 286 -16.70 3.81 3.13
C PRO A 286 -16.09 4.89 2.21
N CYS A 287 -14.85 5.30 2.46
CA CYS A 287 -14.26 6.42 1.75
C CYS A 287 -13.51 5.98 0.48
N PHE A 288 -13.34 6.89 -0.47
CA PHE A 288 -12.39 6.73 -1.57
C PHE A 288 -11.22 7.69 -1.32
N ILE A 289 -10.01 7.15 -1.12
CA ILE A 289 -8.83 7.97 -0.76
C ILE A 289 -7.66 7.87 -1.72
N SER A 290 -7.70 6.96 -2.69
CA SER A 290 -6.61 6.83 -3.67
C SER A 290 -6.32 8.16 -4.40
N PRO A 291 -5.05 8.59 -4.56
CA PRO A 291 -3.80 7.92 -4.18
C PRO A 291 -3.32 8.21 -2.74
N TYR A 292 -4.05 9.03 -2.00
CA TYR A 292 -3.70 9.45 -0.64
C TYR A 292 -3.92 8.33 0.40
N HIS A 293 -3.27 8.46 1.55
CA HIS A 293 -3.27 7.45 2.60
C HIS A 293 -3.26 8.04 4.01
N TYR A 294 -4.29 7.74 4.80
CA TYR A 294 -4.33 8.06 6.21
C TYR A 294 -3.58 6.99 7.02
N ARG A 295 -2.34 7.29 7.42
CA ARG A 295 -1.45 6.35 8.11
C ARG A 295 -2.04 5.85 9.43
N LEU A 296 -2.67 6.74 10.21
CA LEU A 296 -3.26 6.39 11.50
C LEU A 296 -4.42 5.38 11.33
N ASP A 297 -5.36 5.66 10.42
CA ASP A 297 -6.47 4.78 10.08
C ASP A 297 -6.01 3.37 9.69
N TRP A 298 -4.93 3.27 8.90
CA TRP A 298 -4.36 1.99 8.51
C TRP A 298 -3.65 1.27 9.65
N LEU A 299 -2.92 2.00 10.50
CA LEU A 299 -2.28 1.41 11.69
C LEU A 299 -3.33 0.87 12.66
N MET A 300 -4.47 1.54 12.81
CA MET A 300 -5.60 1.07 13.60
C MET A 300 -6.21 -0.24 13.07
N TRP A 301 -6.17 -0.47 11.75
CA TRP A 301 -6.56 -1.77 11.19
C TRP A 301 -5.65 -2.89 11.67
N PHE A 302 -4.32 -2.69 11.66
CA PHE A 302 -3.38 -3.68 12.22
C PHE A 302 -3.58 -3.89 13.73
N ALA A 303 -3.77 -2.79 14.47
CA ALA A 303 -4.03 -2.83 15.90
C ALA A 303 -5.21 -3.73 16.26
N ALA A 304 -6.28 -3.72 15.47
CA ALA A 304 -7.48 -4.49 15.75
C ALA A 304 -7.26 -6.03 15.76
N PHE A 305 -6.20 -6.53 15.09
CA PHE A 305 -5.85 -7.95 15.09
C PHE A 305 -4.81 -8.33 16.14
N GLN A 306 -4.24 -7.36 16.84
CA GLN A 306 -3.15 -7.52 17.79
C GLN A 306 -3.57 -6.97 19.16
N THR A 307 -2.79 -7.19 20.21
CA THR A 307 -3.08 -6.58 21.51
C THR A 307 -2.47 -5.18 21.61
N TYR A 308 -2.95 -4.41 22.58
CA TYR A 308 -2.40 -3.08 22.86
C TYR A 308 -0.97 -3.16 23.42
N GLU A 309 -0.55 -4.28 24.02
CA GLU A 309 0.86 -4.45 24.44
C GLU A 309 1.81 -4.57 23.25
N GLN A 310 1.35 -5.16 22.14
CA GLN A 310 2.12 -5.22 20.89
C GLN A 310 2.10 -3.87 20.15
N ASN A 311 1.11 -3.03 20.44
CA ASN A 311 0.88 -1.73 19.80
C ASN A 311 0.92 -0.59 20.83
N GLU A 312 2.04 -0.46 21.54
CA GLU A 312 2.21 0.55 22.61
C GLU A 312 1.91 1.99 22.15
N TRP A 313 2.04 2.28 20.85
CA TRP A 313 1.70 3.57 20.26
C TRP A 313 0.22 3.96 20.43
N ILE A 314 -0.68 3.00 20.64
CA ILE A 314 -2.11 3.26 20.92
C ILE A 314 -2.27 3.88 22.31
N ILE A 315 -1.49 3.42 23.29
CA ILE A 315 -1.50 4.00 24.63
C ILE A 315 -0.87 5.40 24.61
N HIS A 316 0.17 5.59 23.80
CA HIS A 316 0.71 6.93 23.54
C HIS A 316 -0.36 7.85 22.93
N LEU A 317 -1.11 7.36 21.94
CA LEU A 317 -2.23 8.09 21.33
C LEU A 317 -3.32 8.41 22.36
N ALA A 318 -3.70 7.47 23.21
CA ALA A 318 -4.69 7.68 24.27
C ALA A 318 -4.25 8.78 25.25
N GLY A 319 -2.98 8.78 25.68
CA GLY A 319 -2.43 9.86 26.51
C GLY A 319 -2.48 11.23 25.84
N LYS A 320 -2.22 11.29 24.53
CA LYS A 320 -2.31 12.53 23.75
C LYS A 320 -3.74 13.02 23.55
N LEU A 321 -4.71 12.11 23.42
CA LEU A 321 -6.15 12.43 23.38
C LEU A 321 -6.64 12.96 24.73
N LEU A 322 -6.18 12.38 25.84
CA LEU A 322 -6.47 12.87 27.20
C LEU A 322 -5.93 14.29 27.47
N ALA A 323 -4.90 14.71 26.75
CA ALA A 323 -4.36 16.06 26.81
C ALA A 323 -4.95 17.02 25.76
N ASN A 324 -5.85 16.54 24.90
CA ASN A 324 -6.46 17.29 23.80
C ASN A 324 -5.40 17.98 22.89
N GLU A 325 -4.31 17.26 22.58
CA GLU A 325 -3.20 17.81 21.80
C GLU A 325 -3.58 18.05 20.33
N LYS A 326 -3.45 19.30 19.87
CA LYS A 326 -3.95 19.75 18.55
C LYS A 326 -3.41 18.94 17.38
N GLU A 327 -2.13 18.56 17.43
CA GLU A 327 -1.47 17.76 16.40
C GLU A 327 -2.12 16.39 16.23
N VAL A 328 -2.50 15.75 17.34
CA VAL A 328 -3.16 14.44 17.34
C VAL A 328 -4.62 14.57 16.92
N LEU A 329 -5.32 15.59 17.42
CA LEU A 329 -6.71 15.85 17.03
C LEU A 329 -6.84 16.13 15.54
N SER A 330 -5.83 16.76 14.91
CA SER A 330 -5.80 16.99 13.46
C SER A 330 -5.82 15.68 12.62
N LEU A 331 -5.47 14.54 13.23
CA LEU A 331 -5.53 13.22 12.60
C LEU A 331 -6.92 12.59 12.69
N MET A 332 -7.78 13.07 13.58
CA MET A 332 -9.16 12.62 13.74
C MET A 332 -10.07 13.37 12.75
N ALA A 333 -11.22 12.77 12.44
CA ALA A 333 -12.29 13.42 11.69
C ALA A 333 -13.29 14.13 12.59
N PHE A 334 -13.55 13.55 13.77
CA PHE A 334 -14.45 14.10 14.76
C PHE A 334 -13.87 13.90 16.16
N ASN A 335 -13.83 14.99 16.93
CA ASN A 335 -13.48 14.99 18.34
C ASN A 335 -14.71 15.41 19.15
N PRO A 336 -15.26 14.52 20.00
CA PRO A 336 -16.42 14.88 20.83
C PRO A 336 -16.12 15.96 21.88
N PHE A 337 -14.85 16.18 22.24
CA PHE A 337 -14.41 17.17 23.23
C PHE A 337 -13.83 18.45 22.59
N GLU A 338 -14.19 18.73 21.34
CA GLU A 338 -13.73 19.93 20.65
C GLU A 338 -14.44 21.17 21.21
N GLY A 339 -13.65 22.16 21.66
CA GLY A 339 -14.17 23.36 22.31
C GLY A 339 -14.58 23.17 23.78
N GLU A 340 -14.42 21.96 24.32
CA GLU A 340 -14.70 21.63 25.72
C GLU A 340 -13.41 21.27 26.50
N ALA A 341 -13.58 20.97 27.80
CA ALA A 341 -12.50 20.43 28.61
C ALA A 341 -12.05 19.05 28.09
N PRO A 342 -10.75 18.72 28.15
CA PRO A 342 -10.25 17.39 27.78
C PRO A 342 -10.96 16.27 28.56
N PRO A 343 -11.12 15.07 27.96
CA PRO A 343 -11.73 13.95 28.67
C PRO A 343 -10.88 13.54 29.86
N ARG A 344 -11.54 13.10 30.94
CA ARG A 344 -10.87 12.59 32.14
C ARG A 344 -10.33 11.16 31.94
N TRP A 345 -11.04 10.39 31.12
CA TRP A 345 -10.72 9.01 30.83
C TRP A 345 -10.84 8.72 29.34
N VAL A 346 -9.94 7.88 28.84
CA VAL A 346 -10.01 7.32 27.48
C VAL A 346 -9.96 5.80 27.58
N ARG A 347 -10.74 5.11 26.77
CA ARG A 347 -10.71 3.64 26.66
C ARG A 347 -10.74 3.20 25.20
N GLY A 348 -10.34 1.96 24.98
CA GLY A 348 -10.46 1.29 23.68
C GLY A 348 -11.50 0.18 23.79
N GLU A 349 -12.49 0.19 22.90
CA GLU A 349 -13.51 -0.85 22.80
C GLU A 349 -13.34 -1.64 21.51
N HIS A 350 -13.49 -2.96 21.59
CA HIS A 350 -13.33 -3.86 20.46
C HIS A 350 -14.70 -4.28 19.91
N PHE A 351 -14.88 -4.08 18.62
CA PHE A 351 -16.12 -4.36 17.92
C PHE A 351 -15.87 -5.25 16.70
N GLN A 352 -16.78 -6.18 16.45
CA GLN A 352 -16.87 -6.89 15.19
C GLN A 352 -17.74 -6.07 14.24
N TYR A 353 -17.25 -5.76 13.06
CA TYR A 353 -17.98 -5.04 12.01
C TYR A 353 -18.35 -5.98 10.87
N LYS A 354 -19.50 -5.75 10.25
CA LYS A 354 -19.91 -6.38 8.99
C LYS A 354 -20.60 -5.36 8.10
N PHE A 355 -20.50 -5.53 6.79
CA PHE A 355 -21.31 -4.77 5.86
C PHE A 355 -22.79 -5.11 6.04
N CYS A 356 -23.64 -4.10 6.02
CA CYS A 356 -25.08 -4.31 5.95
C CYS A 356 -25.45 -4.95 4.58
N GLN A 357 -26.63 -5.55 4.50
CA GLN A 357 -27.15 -6.06 3.22
C GLN A 357 -27.80 -4.91 2.43
N PRO A 358 -27.42 -4.70 1.15
CA PRO A 358 -28.11 -3.77 0.27
C PRO A 358 -29.62 -4.08 0.23
N GLY A 359 -30.47 -3.07 0.42
CA GLY A 359 -31.93 -3.23 0.45
C GLY A 359 -32.52 -3.85 1.73
N GLY A 360 -31.67 -4.33 2.66
CA GLY A 360 -32.07 -4.83 3.97
C GLY A 360 -32.49 -3.71 4.94
N LYS A 361 -33.02 -4.07 6.12
CA LYS A 361 -33.54 -3.13 7.12
C LYS A 361 -32.53 -2.04 7.49
N HIS A 362 -31.29 -2.41 7.79
CA HIS A 362 -30.24 -1.46 8.17
C HIS A 362 -29.83 -0.51 7.04
N ALA A 363 -29.83 -0.98 5.79
CA ALA A 363 -29.53 -0.12 4.64
C ALA A 363 -30.65 0.91 4.39
N ARG A 364 -31.91 0.56 4.70
CA ARG A 364 -33.05 1.51 4.67
C ARG A 364 -32.92 2.61 5.73
N ASP A 365 -32.25 2.30 6.85
CA ASP A 365 -31.89 3.29 7.89
C ASP A 365 -30.60 4.08 7.55
N SER A 366 -30.15 4.03 6.28
CA SER A 366 -28.92 4.64 5.79
C SER A 366 -27.63 4.16 6.48
N LYS A 367 -27.63 2.94 7.04
CA LYS A 367 -26.43 2.32 7.60
C LYS A 367 -25.67 1.56 6.51
N TRP A 368 -24.35 1.67 6.52
CA TRP A 368 -23.41 0.88 5.71
C TRP A 368 -22.84 -0.30 6.50
N TRP A 369 -22.79 -0.17 7.81
CA TRP A 369 -22.20 -1.15 8.72
C TRP A 369 -23.19 -1.62 9.77
N ILE A 370 -22.96 -2.84 10.23
CA ILE A 370 -23.48 -3.35 11.50
C ILE A 370 -22.29 -3.70 12.38
N ARG A 371 -22.40 -3.44 13.69
CA ARG A 371 -21.35 -3.79 14.64
C ARG A 371 -21.90 -4.53 15.85
N LYS A 372 -21.09 -5.41 16.41
CA LYS A 372 -21.35 -6.11 17.69
C LYS A 372 -20.14 -5.89 18.61
N ARG A 373 -20.39 -5.46 19.85
CA ARG A 373 -19.33 -5.35 20.85
C ARG A 373 -18.78 -6.73 21.18
N ILE A 374 -17.46 -6.88 21.12
CA ILE A 374 -16.74 -8.10 21.51
C ILE A 374 -16.32 -7.98 22.97
N GLY A 375 -15.73 -6.85 23.35
CA GLY A 375 -15.23 -6.59 24.70
C GLY A 375 -14.29 -5.38 24.73
N PRO A 376 -13.68 -5.09 25.89
CA PRO A 376 -12.70 -4.02 26.01
C PRO A 376 -11.41 -4.40 25.26
N TYR A 377 -10.83 -3.44 24.54
CA TYR A 377 -9.51 -3.57 23.93
C TYR A 377 -8.40 -3.14 24.90
N PHE A 378 -8.55 -1.98 25.55
CA PHE A 378 -7.75 -1.57 26.70
C PHE A 378 -8.65 -0.85 27.73
N PRO A 379 -8.36 -0.97 29.04
CA PRO A 379 -9.22 -0.43 30.10
C PRO A 379 -9.24 1.11 30.09
N PRO A 380 -10.20 1.76 30.79
CA PRO A 380 -10.15 3.20 31.02
C PRO A 380 -8.81 3.64 31.61
N VAL A 381 -8.13 4.56 30.93
CA VAL A 381 -6.87 5.17 31.36
C VAL A 381 -7.05 6.66 31.54
N ASN A 382 -6.26 7.25 32.45
CA ASN A 382 -6.18 8.67 32.70
C ASN A 382 -4.72 9.14 32.66
N LEU A 383 -4.49 10.46 32.65
CA LEU A 383 -3.12 11.02 32.54
C LEU A 383 -2.23 10.64 33.73
N GLU A 384 -2.79 10.59 34.94
CA GLU A 384 -2.04 10.26 36.15
C GLU A 384 -1.53 8.81 36.12
N GLY A 385 -2.40 7.86 35.77
CA GLY A 385 -2.07 6.45 35.65
C GLY A 385 -1.08 6.16 34.52
N LEU A 386 -1.13 6.93 33.43
CA LEU A 386 -0.19 6.79 32.31
C LEU A 386 1.19 7.42 32.56
N ARG A 387 1.36 8.26 33.60
CA ARG A 387 2.63 8.98 33.86
C ARG A 387 3.83 8.04 33.93
N LYS A 388 3.76 7.02 34.79
CA LYS A 388 4.84 6.02 34.95
C LYS A 388 5.13 5.26 33.65
N TYR A 389 4.08 4.99 32.87
CA TYR A 389 4.21 4.29 31.59
C TYR A 389 4.99 5.13 30.58
N PHE A 390 4.64 6.40 30.43
CA PHE A 390 5.34 7.35 29.55
C PHE A 390 6.80 7.56 29.95
N GLU A 391 7.07 7.72 31.26
CA GLU A 391 8.43 7.84 31.80
C GLU A 391 9.28 6.61 31.46
N SER A 392 8.73 5.39 31.64
CA SER A 392 9.44 4.14 31.35
C SER A 392 9.85 3.99 29.87
N ARG A 393 9.10 4.63 28.96
CA ARG A 393 9.35 4.64 27.51
C ARG A 393 10.10 5.88 27.03
N ARG A 394 10.47 6.78 27.95
CA ARG A 394 11.10 8.08 27.66
C ARG A 394 10.28 8.92 26.66
N TRP A 395 8.95 8.83 26.76
CA TRP A 395 8.04 9.66 25.96
C TRP A 395 7.76 10.97 26.67
N PRO A 396 7.61 12.08 25.94
CA PRO A 396 7.22 13.35 26.53
C PRO A 396 5.82 13.22 27.15
N LEU A 397 5.68 13.67 28.39
CA LEU A 397 4.38 13.68 29.06
C LEU A 397 3.45 14.63 28.31
N PRO A 398 2.22 14.20 27.98
CA PRO A 398 1.23 15.07 27.36
C PRO A 398 0.89 16.23 28.31
N SER A 399 1.09 17.47 27.86
CA SER A 399 0.67 18.66 28.59
C SER A 399 -0.70 19.12 28.08
N GLN A 400 -1.63 19.37 28.99
CA GLN A 400 -2.87 20.07 28.67
C GLN A 400 -2.48 21.53 28.36
N ASN A 401 -2.66 21.96 27.12
CA ASN A 401 -2.41 23.34 26.69
C ASN A 401 -3.60 24.24 27.02
#